data_AF-W9GYS1-F1
#
_entry.id   AF-W9GYS1-F1
#
_cell.length_a   1.000
_cell.length_b   1.000
_cell.length_c   1.000
_cell.angle_alpha   90.00
_cell.angle_beta   90.00
_cell.angle_gamma   90.00
#
_symmetry.space_group_name_H-M   'P 1'
#
loop_
_entity.id
_entity.type
_entity.pdbx_description
1 polymer ?
#
loop_
_entity_poly.entity_id
_entity_poly.type
_entity_poly.pdbx_seq_one_letter_code
_entity_poly.pdbx_strand_id
1 'polypeptide(L)' 'MPSTVRHRVQTHRAQLRAQGLRPIQIWVPDVRSPTFKEEARRQSRAVAAAADEAETMDFLEDIQDFGDEA' A
#
# COMPACT_ATOMS: atom_id res chain seq x y z
N MET A 1 2.89 -4.95 31.50
CA MET A 1 2.10 -5.94 30.74
C MET A 1 2.30 -5.66 29.25
N PRO A 2 2.71 -6.62 28.41
CA PRO A 2 2.84 -6.38 26.98
C PRO A 2 1.48 -5.98 26.40
N SER A 3 1.43 -4.93 25.59
CA SER A 3 0.18 -4.49 24.97
C SER A 3 -0.35 -5.62 24.08
N THR A 4 -1.61 -5.98 24.24
CA THR A 4 -2.23 -7.01 23.39
C THR A 4 -2.23 -6.55 21.92
N VAL A 5 -2.20 -7.50 20.98
CA VAL A 5 -2.28 -7.20 19.53
C VAL A 5 -3.46 -6.28 19.22
N ARG A 6 -4.60 -6.51 19.90
CA ARG A 6 -5.81 -5.68 19.80
C ARG A 6 -5.54 -4.22 20.13
N HIS A 7 -4.82 -3.95 21.23
CA HIS A 7 -4.49 -2.59 21.65
C HIS A 7 -3.59 -1.90 20.61
N ARG A 8 -2.56 -2.58 20.10
CA ARG A 8 -1.67 -2.01 19.07
C ARG A 8 -2.42 -1.68 17.79
N VAL A 9 -3.29 -2.59 17.32
CA VAL A 9 -4.11 -2.36 16.12
C VAL A 9 -5.06 -1.19 16.32
N GLN A 10 -5.62 -1.02 17.52
CA GLN A 10 -6.47 0.12 17.85
C GLN A 10 -5.71 1.45 17.82
N THR A 11 -4.55 1.53 18.48
CA THR A 11 -3.70 2.74 18.49
C THR A 11 -3.26 3.12 17.08
N HIS A 12 -2.79 2.16 16.28
CA HIS A 12 -2.35 2.41 14.91
C HIS A 12 -3.50 2.94 14.03
N ARG A 13 -4.69 2.34 14.11
CA ARG A 13 -5.86 2.85 13.38
C ARG A 13 -6.32 4.23 13.87
N ALA A 14 -6.11 4.58 15.14
CA ALA A 14 -6.45 5.91 15.66
C ALA A 14 -5.51 6.98 15.07
N GLN A 15 -4.21 6.69 14.97
CA GLN A 15 -3.23 7.57 14.34
C GLN A 15 -3.53 7.80 12.86
N LEU A 16 -3.79 6.73 12.09
CA LEU A 16 -4.14 6.86 10.67
C LEU A 16 -5.41 7.71 10.46
N ARG A 17 -6.42 7.57 11.32
CA ARG A 17 -7.63 8.42 11.24
C ARG A 17 -7.34 9.89 11.56
N ALA A 18 -6.43 10.17 12.48
CA ALA A 18 -6.03 11.55 12.79
C ALA A 18 -5.31 12.21 11.60
N GLN A 19 -4.60 11.42 10.79
CA GLN A 19 -4.01 11.84 9.51
C GLN A 19 -5.02 11.95 8.36
N GLY A 20 -6.33 11.85 8.63
CA GLY A 20 -7.37 11.93 7.61
C GLY A 20 -7.58 10.65 6.79
N LEU A 21 -6.84 9.56 7.08
CA LEU A 21 -6.95 8.31 6.33
C LEU A 21 -8.15 7.48 6.80
N ARG A 22 -8.88 6.91 5.84
CA ARG A 22 -10.01 6.01 6.09
C ARG A 22 -9.62 4.57 5.78
N PRO A 23 -9.78 3.62 6.73
CA PRO A 23 -9.52 2.22 6.45
C PRO A 23 -10.54 1.66 5.45
N ILE A 24 -10.05 1.01 4.40
CA ILE A 24 -10.87 0.19 3.49
C ILE A 24 -10.52 -1.28 3.68
N GLN A 25 -11.54 -2.15 3.62
CA GLN A 25 -11.35 -3.59 3.60
C GLN A 25 -11.67 -4.08 2.20
N ILE A 26 -10.67 -4.67 1.56
CA ILE A 26 -10.80 -5.28 0.24
C ILE A 26 -10.45 -6.75 0.34
N TRP A 27 -11.14 -7.57 -0.45
CA TRP A 27 -10.80 -8.96 -0.61
C TRP A 27 -9.76 -9.08 -1.71
N VAL A 28 -8.63 -9.68 -1.39
CA VAL A 28 -7.53 -9.93 -2.33
C VAL A 28 -7.34 -11.44 -2.51
N PRO A 29 -6.76 -11.89 -3.64
CA PRO A 29 -6.38 -13.30 -3.81
C PRO A 29 -5.43 -13.77 -2.71
N ASP A 30 -5.39 -15.09 -2.44
CA ASP A 30 -4.47 -15.64 -1.44
C ASP A 30 -3.02 -15.44 -1.87
N VAL A 31 -2.36 -14.47 -1.23
CA VAL A 31 -0.98 -14.07 -1.49
C VAL A 31 0.06 -15.16 -1.18
N ARG A 32 -0.34 -16.22 -0.47
CA ARG A 32 0.52 -17.38 -0.16
C ARG A 32 0.50 -18.41 -1.29
N SER A 33 -0.49 -18.36 -2.17
CA SER A 33 -0.61 -19.28 -3.30
C SER A 33 0.58 -19.13 -4.26
N PRO A 34 1.16 -20.24 -4.78
CA PRO A 34 2.18 -20.18 -5.84
C PRO A 34 1.70 -19.39 -7.07
N THR A 35 0.43 -19.52 -7.45
CA THR A 35 -0.16 -18.81 -8.60
C THR A 35 -0.14 -17.30 -8.41
N PHE A 36 -0.38 -16.82 -7.18
CA PHE A 36 -0.27 -15.38 -6.90
C PHE A 36 1.17 -14.89 -7.10
N LYS A 37 2.16 -15.67 -6.68
CA LYS A 37 3.58 -15.32 -6.86
C LYS A 37 3.98 -15.31 -8.33
N GLU A 38 3.45 -16.20 -9.14
CA GLU A 38 3.68 -16.22 -10.59
C GLU A 38 3.05 -15.00 -11.26
N GLU A 39 1.80 -14.70 -10.92
CA GLU A 39 1.09 -13.56 -11.49
C GLU A 39 1.70 -12.22 -11.06
N ALA A 40 2.06 -12.07 -9.78
CA ALA A 40 2.77 -10.90 -9.29
C ALA A 40 4.06 -10.68 -10.07
N ARG A 41 4.87 -11.73 -10.29
CA ARG A 41 6.09 -11.62 -11.11
C ARG A 41 5.80 -11.26 -12.56
N ARG A 42 4.75 -11.82 -13.16
CA ARG A 42 4.35 -11.53 -14.54
C ARG A 42 3.96 -10.06 -14.68
N GLN A 43 3.12 -9.56 -13.78
CA GLN A 43 2.65 -8.18 -13.79
C GLN A 43 3.78 -7.19 -13.50
N SER A 44 4.64 -7.47 -12.51
CA SER A 44 5.79 -6.61 -12.23
C SER A 44 6.72 -6.46 -13.44
N ARG A 45 6.96 -7.55 -14.20
CA ARG A 45 7.74 -7.47 -15.44
C ARG A 45 7.04 -6.67 -16.53
N ALA A 46 5.71 -6.76 -16.63
CA ALA A 46 4.96 -5.99 -17.62
C ALA A 46 5.06 -4.49 -17.33
N VAL A 47 4.94 -4.09 -16.06
CA VAL A 47 5.11 -2.69 -15.62
C VAL A 47 6.54 -2.22 -15.87
N ALA A 48 7.55 -3.00 -15.49
CA ALA A 48 8.96 -2.63 -15.70
C ALA A 48 9.38 -2.56 -17.17
N ALA A 49 8.63 -3.17 -18.07
CA ALA A 49 8.85 -3.09 -19.52
C ALA A 49 8.00 -2.00 -20.18
N ALA A 50 7.14 -1.31 -19.42
CA ALA A 50 6.26 -0.30 -19.96
C ALA A 50 7.05 0.97 -20.30
N ALA A 51 6.80 1.53 -21.48
CA ALA A 51 7.55 2.68 -21.99
C ALA A 51 7.20 4.00 -21.27
N ASP A 52 6.09 4.00 -20.52
CA ASP A 52 5.53 5.11 -19.76
C ASP A 52 5.97 5.13 -18.30
N GLU A 53 6.95 4.31 -17.90
CA GLU A 53 7.46 4.28 -16.51
C GLU A 53 7.88 5.68 -16.05
N ALA A 54 8.66 6.41 -16.87
CA ALA A 54 9.14 7.74 -16.52
C ALA A 54 7.99 8.75 -16.34
N GLU A 55 7.05 8.81 -17.30
CA GLU A 55 5.88 9.69 -17.24
C GLU A 55 4.98 9.35 -16.03
N THR A 56 4.81 8.06 -15.75
CA THR A 56 4.04 7.58 -14.59
C THR A 56 4.70 7.99 -13.28
N MET A 57 6.03 7.85 -13.18
CA MET A 57 6.79 8.23 -11.99
C MET A 57 6.77 9.74 -11.78
N ASP A 58 6.94 10.55 -12.84
CA ASP A 58 6.87 12.01 -12.78
C ASP A 58 5.48 12.47 -12.32
N PHE A 59 4.42 11.87 -12.86
CA PHE A 59 3.05 12.14 -12.41
C PHE A 59 2.85 11.78 -10.93
N LEU A 60 3.32 10.60 -10.51
CA LEU A 60 3.19 10.15 -9.12
C LEU A 60 3.92 11.08 -8.16
N GLU A 61 5.11 11.58 -8.52
CA GLU A 61 5.86 12.54 -7.72
C GLU A 61 5.12 13.88 -7.62
N ASP A 62 4.51 14.37 -8.71
CA ASP A 62 3.73 15.61 -8.73
C ASP A 62 2.48 15.55 -7.83
N ILE A 63 1.82 14.39 -7.76
CA ILE A 63 0.60 14.22 -6.96
C ILE A 63 0.83 13.65 -5.56
N GLN A 64 2.06 13.32 -5.19
CA GLN A 64 2.39 12.75 -3.89
C GLN A 64 2.27 13.80 -2.78
N ASP A 65 1.17 13.75 -2.05
CA ASP A 65 1.01 14.49 -0.79
C ASP A 65 1.50 13.61 0.37
N PHE A 66 2.68 13.92 0.91
CA PHE A 66 3.25 13.23 2.07
C PHE A 66 2.66 13.72 3.40
N GLY A 67 1.80 14.74 3.39
CA GLY A 67 1.36 15.45 4.58
C GLY A 67 2.51 16.18 5.24
N ASP A 68 2.40 17.49 5.42
CA ASP A 68 3.34 18.23 6.26
C ASP A 68 3.26 17.67 7.69
N GLU A 69 4.35 17.05 8.18
CA GLU A 69 4.52 16.80 9.61
C GLU A 69 4.55 18.17 10.31
N ALA A 70 3.42 18.55 10.92
CA ALA A 70 3.28 19.70 11.81
C ALA A 70 2.74 19.25 13.18
#